data_AF-A0A5B0NIE2-F1
#
_entry.id   AF-A0A5B0NIE2-F1
#
_cell.length_a   1.000
_cell.length_b   1.000
_cell.length_c   1.000
_cell.angle_alpha   90.00
_cell.angle_beta   90.00
_cell.angle_gamma   90.00
#
_symmetry.space_group_name_H-M   'P 1'
#
loop_
_entity.id
_entity.type
_entity.pdbx_description
1 polymer ?
#
loop_
_entity_poly.entity_id
_entity_poly.type
_entity_poly.pdbx_seq_one_letter_code
_entity_poly.pdbx_strand_id
1 'polypeptide(L)'
;MDASTDANQVPRFKSGTIQEIFRQAWTNERKTSLQLMVEKPPKINEISLRLSTEYLRLFAIECIHRATQVAQQEEEEEAQQAEEEKNRLKDTNETADENLRSALKGLIQLRHLQKAAPGVLLDF
;
A
#
# COMPACT_ATOMS: atom_id res chain seq x y z
N MET A 1 -11.94 23.54 -18.47
CA MET A 1 -12.28 22.89 -17.19
C MET A 1 -11.02 22.95 -16.37
N ASP A 2 -11.00 23.87 -15.43
CA ASP A 2 -9.79 24.33 -14.76
C ASP A 2 -9.28 23.27 -13.79
N ALA A 3 -8.01 22.90 -13.96
CA ALA A 3 -7.26 22.13 -13.00
C ALA A 3 -6.78 23.07 -11.89
N SER A 4 -7.69 23.58 -11.06
CA SER A 4 -7.30 24.14 -9.77
C SER A 4 -6.99 22.95 -8.87
N THR A 5 -5.70 22.63 -8.74
CA THR A 5 -5.21 21.63 -7.79
C THR A 5 -5.43 22.16 -6.38
N ASP A 6 -6.63 21.91 -5.85
CA ASP A 6 -6.99 22.20 -4.48
C ASP A 6 -6.05 21.36 -3.60
N ALA A 7 -5.19 22.01 -2.80
CA ALA A 7 -4.14 21.32 -2.04
C ALA A 7 -4.70 20.31 -1.01
N ASN A 8 -6.01 20.38 -0.74
CA ASN A 8 -6.73 19.46 0.12
C ASN A 8 -7.38 18.28 -0.62
N GLN A 9 -7.23 18.18 -1.95
CA GLN A 9 -7.80 17.08 -2.71
C GLN A 9 -6.91 15.84 -2.59
N VAL A 10 -7.39 14.84 -1.83
CA VAL A 10 -6.68 13.56 -1.72
C VAL A 10 -6.53 12.93 -3.13
N PRO A 11 -5.32 12.48 -3.52
CA PRO A 11 -5.01 12.04 -4.88
C PRO A 11 -5.97 10.96 -5.40
N ARG A 12 -6.25 11.00 -6.70
CA ARG A 12 -7.14 10.06 -7.40
C ARG A 12 -6.46 9.41 -8.58
N PHE A 13 -6.78 8.15 -8.83
CA PHE A 13 -6.37 7.49 -10.07
C PHE A 13 -7.08 8.11 -11.27
N LYS A 14 -6.38 8.22 -12.40
CA LYS A 14 -6.99 8.65 -13.66
C LYS A 14 -7.89 7.52 -14.18
N SER A 15 -9.09 7.84 -14.67
CA SER A 15 -10.00 6.82 -15.22
C SER A 15 -9.38 5.99 -16.34
N GLY A 16 -8.48 6.58 -17.14
CA GLY A 16 -7.74 5.85 -18.18
C GLY A 16 -6.81 4.77 -17.62
N THR A 17 -6.24 4.98 -16.43
CA THR A 17 -5.45 3.96 -15.73
C THR A 17 -6.32 2.78 -15.31
N ILE A 18 -7.53 3.04 -14.79
CA ILE A 18 -8.48 2.00 -14.40
C ILE A 18 -8.97 1.20 -15.62
N GLN A 19 -9.28 1.88 -16.73
CA GLN A 19 -9.62 1.22 -17.99
C GLN A 19 -8.51 0.27 -18.46
N GLU A 20 -7.26 0.73 -18.38
CA GLU A 20 -6.11 -0.06 -18.79
C GLU A 20 -5.89 -1.28 -17.88
N ILE A 21 -6.07 -1.13 -16.55
CA ILE A 21 -6.01 -2.25 -15.60
C ILE A 21 -7.03 -3.33 -15.98
N PHE A 22 -8.29 -2.96 -16.22
CA PHE A 22 -9.31 -3.93 -16.60
C PHE A 22 -9.01 -4.59 -17.95
N ARG A 23 -8.52 -3.82 -18.92
CA ARG A 23 -8.12 -4.36 -20.23
C ARG A 23 -6.99 -5.38 -20.09
N GLN A 24 -5.99 -5.09 -19.26
CA GLN A 24 -4.86 -5.98 -19.01
C GLN A 24 -5.29 -7.24 -18.25
N ALA A 25 -6.12 -7.10 -17.21
CA ALA A 25 -6.66 -8.25 -16.46
C ALA A 25 -7.39 -9.23 -17.39
N TRP A 26 -8.30 -8.72 -18.22
CA TRP A 26 -9.01 -9.51 -19.24
C TRP A 26 -8.07 -10.19 -20.24
N THR A 27 -7.07 -9.45 -20.73
CA THR A 27 -6.11 -9.97 -21.71
C THR A 27 -5.25 -11.08 -21.12
N ASN A 28 -4.81 -10.91 -19.87
CA ASN A 28 -3.94 -11.87 -19.19
C ASN A 28 -4.69 -13.14 -18.82
N GLU A 29 -5.93 -13.04 -18.32
CA GLU A 29 -6.79 -14.21 -18.06
C GLU A 29 -6.91 -15.11 -19.28
N ARG A 30 -7.12 -14.52 -20.47
CA ARG A 30 -7.28 -15.24 -21.74
C ARG A 30 -6.00 -15.81 -22.30
N LYS A 31 -4.88 -15.10 -22.15
CA LYS A 31 -3.56 -15.63 -22.48
C LYS A 31 -3.28 -16.90 -21.66
N THR A 32 -3.61 -16.87 -20.38
CA THR A 32 -3.39 -18.01 -19.48
C THR A 32 -4.35 -19.17 -19.78
N SER A 33 -5.59 -18.89 -20.21
CA SER A 33 -6.59 -19.93 -20.49
C SER A 33 -6.52 -20.57 -21.88
N LEU A 34 -5.54 -20.20 -22.72
CA LEU A 34 -5.41 -20.61 -24.14
C LEU A 34 -6.69 -20.36 -24.97
N GLN A 35 -7.61 -19.53 -24.48
CA GLN A 35 -8.81 -19.15 -25.22
C GLN A 35 -8.44 -18.17 -26.33
N LEU A 36 -9.09 -18.31 -27.48
CA LEU A 36 -8.86 -17.46 -28.65
C LEU A 36 -8.93 -15.97 -28.27
N MET A 37 -7.82 -15.25 -28.50
CA MET A 37 -7.71 -13.79 -28.30
C MET A 37 -8.55 -12.95 -29.28
N VAL A 38 -9.51 -13.56 -29.97
CA VAL A 38 -10.30 -12.94 -31.04
C VAL A 38 -11.38 -12.01 -30.46
N GLU A 39 -11.84 -12.31 -29.25
CA GLU A 39 -12.85 -11.49 -28.59
C GLU A 39 -12.24 -10.24 -27.94
N LYS A 40 -12.84 -9.08 -28.25
CA LYS A 40 -12.43 -7.78 -27.73
C LYS A 40 -12.73 -7.66 -26.22
N PRO A 41 -11.93 -6.90 -25.46
CA PRO A 41 -12.24 -6.56 -24.08
C PRO A 41 -13.64 -5.95 -23.93
N PRO A 42 -14.38 -6.30 -22.87
CA PRO A 42 -15.71 -5.75 -22.63
C PRO A 42 -15.62 -4.24 -22.43
N LYS A 43 -16.63 -3.51 -22.90
CA LYS A 43 -16.75 -2.07 -22.65
C LYS A 43 -17.23 -1.86 -21.22
N ILE A 44 -16.59 -0.94 -20.52
CA ILE A 44 -16.91 -0.58 -19.14
C ILE A 44 -17.61 0.76 -19.16
N ASN A 45 -18.77 0.84 -18.51
CA ASN A 45 -19.52 2.10 -18.45
C ASN A 45 -18.83 3.12 -17.52
N GLU A 46 -19.20 4.39 -17.66
CA GLU A 46 -18.56 5.50 -16.93
C GLU A 46 -18.76 5.42 -15.41
N ILE A 47 -19.94 4.97 -14.96
CA ILE A 47 -20.27 4.86 -13.53
C ILE A 47 -19.38 3.81 -12.88
N SER A 48 -19.24 2.64 -13.50
CA SER A 48 -18.36 1.56 -13.05
C SER A 48 -16.90 2.00 -13.03
N LEU A 49 -16.45 2.78 -14.01
CA LEU A 49 -15.09 3.32 -14.01
C LEU A 49 -14.87 4.31 -12.86
N ARG A 50 -15.82 5.21 -12.61
CA ARG A 50 -15.74 6.16 -11.50
C ARG A 50 -15.73 5.45 -10.15
N LEU A 51 -16.58 4.45 -9.96
CA LEU A 51 -16.61 3.65 -8.73
C LEU A 51 -15.30 2.88 -8.54
N SER A 52 -14.77 2.28 -9.61
CA SER A 52 -13.51 1.52 -9.56
C SER A 52 -12.32 2.41 -9.22
N THR A 53 -12.31 3.66 -9.69
CA THR A 53 -11.31 4.67 -9.28
C THR A 53 -11.32 4.91 -7.77
N GLU A 54 -12.50 5.06 -7.17
CA GLU A 54 -12.61 5.22 -5.71
C GLU A 54 -12.26 3.94 -4.97
N TYR A 55 -12.64 2.78 -5.50
CA TYR A 55 -12.35 1.49 -4.88
C TYR A 55 -10.85 1.20 -4.80
N LEU A 56 -10.12 1.38 -5.92
CA LEU A 56 -8.66 1.21 -5.94
C LEU A 56 -7.96 2.22 -5.02
N ARG A 57 -8.52 3.43 -4.91
CA ARG A 57 -8.03 4.47 -4.02
C ARG A 57 -8.22 4.10 -2.55
N LEU A 58 -9.40 3.61 -2.17
CA LEU A 58 -9.66 3.13 -0.82
C LEU A 58 -8.76 1.93 -0.48
N PHE A 59 -8.61 0.98 -1.39
CA PHE A 59 -7.69 -0.15 -1.23
C PHE A 59 -6.25 0.31 -0.96
N ALA A 60 -5.74 1.25 -1.75
CA ALA A 60 -4.39 1.79 -1.58
C ALA A 60 -4.22 2.55 -0.25
N ILE A 61 -5.23 3.34 0.14
CA ILE A 61 -5.24 4.05 1.42
C ILE A 61 -5.24 3.05 2.58
N GLU A 62 -6.06 1.99 2.52
CA GLU A 62 -6.14 0.98 3.56
C GLU A 62 -4.83 0.20 3.69
N CYS A 63 -4.20 -0.18 2.57
CA CYS A 63 -2.87 -0.78 2.55
C CYS A 63 -1.84 0.08 3.28
N ILE A 64 -1.80 1.38 2.97
CA ILE A 64 -0.89 2.33 3.62
C ILE A 64 -1.23 2.47 5.10
N HIS A 65 -2.51 2.64 5.43
CA HIS A 65 -2.98 2.84 6.80
C HIS A 65 -2.62 1.66 7.70
N ARG A 66 -2.91 0.43 7.27
CA ARG A 66 -2.58 -0.79 8.03
C ARG A 66 -1.08 -1.00 8.13
N ALA A 67 -0.32 -0.72 7.07
CA ALA A 67 1.14 -0.78 7.13
C ALA A 67 1.73 0.24 8.11
N THR A 68 1.15 1.44 8.20
CA THR A 68 1.52 2.45 9.21
C THR A 68 1.23 1.96 10.63
N GLN A 69 0.06 1.35 10.87
CA GLN A 69 -0.27 0.79 12.17
C GLN A 69 0.72 -0.28 12.61
N VAL A 70 1.10 -1.19 11.70
CA VAL A 70 2.13 -2.21 11.96
C VAL A 70 3.47 -1.58 12.27
N ALA A 71 3.87 -0.54 11.53
CA ALA A 71 5.13 0.17 11.77
C ALA A 71 5.18 0.81 13.17
N GLN A 72 4.07 1.44 13.58
CA GLN A 72 3.94 2.06 14.91
C GLN A 72 3.99 1.03 16.03
N GLN A 73 3.32 -0.11 15.86
CA GLN A 73 3.34 -1.20 16.83
C GLN A 73 4.75 -1.78 17.00
N GLU A 74 5.47 -2.02 15.91
CA GLU A 74 6.86 -2.49 15.98
C GLU A 74 7.77 -1.48 16.68
N GLU A 75 7.60 -0.18 16.41
CA GLU A 75 8.41 0.88 17.05
C GLU A 75 8.14 0.96 18.56
N GLU A 76 6.88 0.80 18.98
CA GLU A 76 6.51 0.76 20.40
C GLU A 76 7.06 -0.49 21.10
N GLU A 77 6.99 -1.66 20.44
CA GLU A 77 7.54 -2.92 20.95
C GLU A 77 9.08 -2.85 21.08
N GLU A 78 9.78 -2.32 20.08
CA GLU A 78 11.23 -2.12 20.10
C GLU A 78 11.65 -1.15 21.22
N ALA A 79 10.90 -0.06 21.42
CA ALA A 79 11.16 0.91 22.48
C ALA A 79 11.01 0.30 23.88
N GLN A 80 9.97 -0.53 24.09
CA GLN A 80 9.76 -1.25 25.35
C GLN A 80 10.90 -2.25 25.62
N GLN A 81 11.30 -3.03 24.62
CA GLN A 81 12.39 -4.00 24.75
C GLN A 81 13.74 -3.31 25.04
N ALA A 82 14.03 -2.18 24.39
CA ALA A 82 15.24 -1.41 24.63
C ALA A 82 15.28 -0.84 26.06
N GLU A 83 14.13 -0.41 26.62
CA GLU A 83 14.04 0.05 28.00
C GLU A 83 14.28 -1.10 29.01
N GLU A 84 13.71 -2.29 28.76
CA GLU A 84 13.95 -3.49 29.55
C GLU A 84 15.41 -3.96 29.49
N GLU A 85 16.04 -3.88 28.32
CA GLU A 85 17.43 -4.28 28.11
C GLU A 85 18.42 -3.28 28.73
N LYS A 86 18.16 -1.97 28.61
CA LYS A 86 18.94 -0.92 29.29
C LYS A 86 18.91 -1.06 30.81
N ASN A 87 17.81 -1.55 31.38
CA ASN A 87 17.72 -1.88 32.80
C ASN A 87 18.56 -3.11 33.19
N ARG A 88 18.95 -3.96 32.22
CA ARG A 88 19.73 -5.20 32.42
C ARG A 88 21.22 -5.06 32.09
N LEU A 89 21.59 -4.22 31.14
CA LEU A 89 22.97 -4.04 30.67
C LEU A 89 23.37 -2.56 30.81
N LYS A 90 24.23 -2.27 31.80
CA LYS A 90 25.01 -1.03 31.84
C LYS A 90 26.25 -1.21 30.96
N ASP A 91 26.41 -0.31 30.01
CA ASP A 91 27.62 -0.03 29.24
C ASP A 91 27.96 -1.00 28.09
N THR A 92 27.37 -0.76 26.91
CA THR A 92 28.07 -0.91 25.63
C THR A 92 27.58 0.11 24.61
N ASN A 93 28.52 0.70 23.87
CA ASN A 93 28.33 1.85 22.99
C ASN A 93 28.17 1.35 21.53
N GLU A 94 26.96 1.37 20.98
CA GLU A 94 26.67 0.98 19.58
C GLU A 94 26.06 2.15 18.79
N THR A 95 26.89 3.16 18.48
CA THR A 95 26.47 4.42 17.85
C THR A 95 26.19 4.33 16.34
N ALA A 96 26.63 3.28 15.65
CA ALA A 96 26.45 3.16 14.20
C ALA A 96 25.05 2.65 13.83
N ASP A 97 24.50 1.72 14.61
CA ASP A 97 23.19 1.10 14.36
C ASP A 97 22.04 2.04 14.78
N GLU A 98 22.22 2.83 15.84
CA GLU A 98 21.26 3.87 16.26
C GLU A 98 20.99 4.92 15.18
N ASN A 99 22.02 5.36 14.44
CA ASN A 99 21.86 6.37 13.40
C ASN A 99 21.01 5.87 12.23
N LEU A 100 21.19 4.59 11.85
CA LEU A 100 20.39 3.98 10.78
C LEU A 100 18.95 3.70 11.25
N ARG A 101 18.78 3.20 12.48
CA ARG A 101 17.45 3.01 13.09
C ARG A 101 16.68 4.32 13.21
N SER A 102 17.34 5.38 13.67
CA SER A 102 16.77 6.74 13.74
C SER A 102 16.33 7.25 12.37
N ALA A 103 17.14 7.03 11.33
CA ALA A 103 16.81 7.42 9.96
C ALA A 103 15.61 6.64 9.37
N LEU A 104 15.35 5.43 9.86
CA LEU A 104 14.25 4.57 9.43
C LEU A 104 12.99 4.72 10.30
N LYS A 105 13.10 5.44 11.43
CA LYS A 105 12.01 5.67 12.37
C LYS A 105 10.88 6.48 11.71
N GLY A 106 9.64 6.02 11.89
CA GLY A 106 8.46 6.62 11.24
C GLY A 106 8.33 6.36 9.73
N LEU A 107 9.24 5.62 9.09
CA LEU A 107 9.11 5.21 7.68
C LEU A 107 8.44 3.85 7.56
N ILE A 108 7.44 3.77 6.67
CA ILE A 108 6.83 2.49 6.31
C ILE A 108 7.81 1.70 5.45
N GLN A 109 8.13 0.49 5.87
CA GLN A 109 8.97 -0.44 5.14
C GLN A 109 8.12 -1.54 4.48
N LEU A 110 8.70 -2.22 3.48
CA LEU A 110 8.03 -3.32 2.78
C LEU A 110 7.53 -4.41 3.73
N ARG A 111 8.28 -4.70 4.80
CA ARG A 111 7.90 -5.69 5.81
C ARG A 111 6.58 -5.35 6.52
N HIS A 112 6.31 -4.08 6.78
CA HIS A 112 5.07 -3.64 7.43
C HIS A 112 3.88 -3.87 6.50
N LEU A 113 4.05 -3.57 5.21
CA LEU A 113 3.04 -3.86 4.19
C LEU A 113 2.81 -5.36 4.04
N GLN A 114 3.87 -6.19 4.05
CA GLN A 114 3.74 -7.66 3.96
C GLN A 114 2.97 -8.26 5.15
N LYS A 115 3.14 -7.71 6.35
CA LYS A 115 2.38 -8.11 7.54
C LYS A 115 0.92 -7.65 7.47
N ALA A 116 0.66 -6.44 6.95
CA ALA A 116 -0.68 -5.88 6.83
C ALA A 116 -1.50 -6.49 5.67
N ALA A 117 -0.85 -6.84 4.56
CA ALA A 117 -1.50 -7.22 3.31
C ALA A 117 -2.52 -8.36 3.43
N PRO A 118 -2.28 -9.46 4.17
CA PRO A 118 -3.27 -10.53 4.29
C PRO A 118 -4.61 -10.05 4.84
N GLY A 119 -4.61 -9.16 5.84
CA GLY A 119 -5.85 -8.61 6.40
C GLY A 119 -6.58 -7.75 5.38
N VAL A 120 -5.85 -6.84 4.72
CA VAL A 120 -6.43 -5.96 3.70
C VAL A 120 -7.00 -6.76 2.51
N LEU A 121 -6.36 -7.86 2.12
CA LEU A 121 -6.84 -8.72 1.04
C LEU A 121 -8.04 -9.60 1.42
N LEU A 122 -8.33 -9.78 2.71
CA LEU A 122 -9.55 -10.47 3.16
C LEU A 122 -10.75 -9.51 3.25
N ASP A 123 -10.48 -8.22 3.46
CA ASP A 123 -11.51 -7.18 3.55
C ASP A 123 -12.04 -6.72 2.17
N PHE A 124 -11.30 -7.00 1.09
CA PHE A 124 -11.59 -6.61 -0.30
C PHE A 124 -11.87 -7.82 -1.19
#